data_AF-A0A3A8H853-F1
#
_entry.id   AF-A0A3A8H853-F1
#
_cell.length_a   1.000
_cell.length_b   1.000
_cell.length_c   1.000
_cell.angle_alpha   90.00
_cell.angle_beta   90.00
_cell.angle_gamma   90.00
#
_symmetry.space_group_name_H-M   'P 1'
#
loop_
_entity.id
_entity.type
_entity.pdbx_description
1 polymer ?
#
loop_
_entity_poly.entity_id
_entity_poly.type
_entity_poly.pdbx_seq_one_letter_code
_entity_poly.pdbx_strand_id
1 'polypeptide(L)'
;MSFNLIAEAQVQAEWQDLHSELASARRLVELFPVPAEAGESDAIGISVPLRAASEDVWAELVVILGALTRRGMRIYDLQAGREVLSFEELRRGLWG
;
A
#
# COMPACT_ATOMS: atom_id res chain seq x y z
N MET A 1 -5.18 -11.77 11.12
CA MET A 1 -4.28 -11.64 9.95
C MET A 1 -4.48 -10.23 9.38
N SER A 2 -3.44 -9.57 8.88
CA SER A 2 -3.54 -8.26 8.21
C SER A 2 -3.48 -8.49 6.70
N PHE A 3 -4.18 -7.67 5.92
CA PHE A 3 -3.96 -7.64 4.48
C PHE A 3 -2.69 -6.82 4.26
N ASN A 4 -1.66 -7.44 3.70
CA ASN A 4 -0.34 -6.83 3.56
C ASN A 4 -0.05 -6.60 2.08
N LEU A 5 0.10 -5.34 1.69
CA LEU A 5 0.61 -4.96 0.38
C LEU A 5 2.01 -4.42 0.53
N ILE A 6 2.79 -4.54 -0.53
CA ILE A 6 4.07 -3.86 -0.67
C ILE A 6 4.02 -2.97 -1.90
N ALA A 7 4.38 -1.71 -1.76
CA ALA A 7 4.60 -0.80 -2.87
C ALA A 7 6.11 -0.61 -3.07
N GLU A 8 6.66 -1.14 -4.15
CA GLU A 8 8.06 -0.98 -4.54
C GLU A 8 8.20 0.26 -5.42
N ALA A 9 9.17 1.11 -5.11
CA ALA A 9 9.50 2.24 -5.97
C ALA A 9 10.54 1.82 -7.03
N GLN A 10 10.57 2.49 -8.19
CA GLN A 10 11.67 2.35 -9.15
C GLN A 10 12.88 3.23 -8.82
N VAL A 11 12.68 4.19 -7.91
CA VAL A 11 13.66 5.18 -7.45
C VAL A 11 13.54 5.21 -5.93
N GLN A 12 14.62 5.53 -5.22
CA GLN A 12 14.60 5.68 -3.77
C GLN A 12 13.50 6.67 -3.36
N ALA A 13 12.37 6.16 -2.88
CA ALA A 13 11.25 7.00 -2.52
C ALA A 13 11.57 7.70 -1.20
N GLU A 14 11.54 9.03 -1.19
CA GLU A 14 11.70 9.80 0.04
C GLU A 14 10.51 9.54 0.97
N TRP A 15 10.67 8.56 1.86
CA TRP A 15 9.64 8.11 2.81
C TRP A 15 9.02 9.28 3.58
N GLN A 16 9.83 10.28 3.92
CA GLN A 16 9.41 11.45 4.69
C GLN A 16 8.35 12.29 3.97
N ASP A 17 8.53 12.49 2.66
CA ASP A 17 7.62 13.27 1.82
C ASP A 17 6.29 12.56 1.64
N LEU A 18 6.35 11.26 1.36
CA LEU A 18 5.15 10.46 1.21
C LEU A 18 4.41 10.28 2.54
N HIS A 19 5.13 10.10 3.63
CA HIS A 19 4.55 10.05 4.97
C HIS A 19 3.78 11.34 5.28
N SER A 20 4.33 12.49 4.89
CA SER A 20 3.69 13.80 5.08
C SER A 20 2.47 13.98 4.16
N GLU A 21 2.57 13.60 2.88
CA GLU A 21 1.45 13.64 1.92
C GLU A 21 0.26 12.78 2.40
N LEU A 22 0.56 11.57 2.88
CA LEU A 22 -0.45 10.60 3.30
C LEU A 22 -0.90 10.76 4.75
N ALA A 23 -0.32 11.68 5.53
CA ALA A 23 -0.62 11.82 6.96
C ALA A 23 -2.13 12.02 7.24
N SER A 24 -2.83 12.73 6.36
CA SER A 24 -4.28 12.97 6.45
C SER A 24 -5.14 11.76 6.07
N ALA A 25 -4.58 10.82 5.33
CA ALA A 25 -5.25 9.65 4.78
C ALA A 25 -4.82 8.33 5.47
N ARG A 26 -4.21 8.38 6.66
CA ARG A 26 -3.70 7.21 7.40
C ARG A 26 -4.41 7.03 8.75
N ARG A 27 -5.74 6.98 8.76
CA ARG A 27 -6.51 6.83 10.00
C ARG A 27 -6.75 5.37 10.35
N LEU A 28 -6.95 4.53 9.35
CA LEU A 28 -7.35 3.13 9.51
C LEU A 28 -6.40 2.16 8.80
N VAL A 29 -5.55 2.66 7.89
CA VAL A 29 -4.51 1.92 7.18
C VAL A 29 -3.14 2.27 7.75
N GLU A 30 -2.37 1.24 8.10
CA GLU A 30 -1.02 1.40 8.61
C GLU A 30 -0.03 1.36 7.44
N LEU A 31 0.91 2.30 7.45
CA LEU A 31 1.96 2.41 6.44
C LEU A 31 3.32 2.45 7.13
N PHE A 32 4.26 1.63 6.69
CA PHE A 32 5.61 1.54 7.27
C PHE A 32 6.68 1.40 6.18
N PRO A 33 7.89 1.94 6.42
CA PRO A 33 8.97 1.82 5.46
C PRO A 33 9.50 0.38 5.45
N VAL A 34 9.81 -0.13 4.27
CA VAL A 34 10.50 -1.41 4.05
C VAL A 34 11.82 -1.09 3.37
N PRO A 35 12.94 -1.06 4.12
CA PRO A 35 14.24 -0.76 3.53
C PRO A 35 14.65 -1.87 2.56
N ALA A 36 15.19 -1.48 1.42
CA ALA A 36 15.70 -2.44 0.46
C ALA A 36 16.97 -3.16 0.97
N GLU A 37 17.17 -4.40 0.54
CA GLU A 37 18.48 -5.03 0.62
C GLU A 37 19.43 -4.41 -0.43
N ALA A 38 20.74 -4.65 -0.29
CA ALA A 38 21.75 -4.01 -1.15
C ALA A 38 21.50 -4.34 -2.64
N GLY A 39 21.15 -3.31 -3.43
CA GLY A 39 20.86 -3.43 -4.86
C GLY A 39 19.37 -3.49 -5.21
N GLU A 40 18.49 -3.47 -4.22
CA GLU A 40 17.03 -3.38 -4.40
C GLU A 40 16.52 -1.96 -4.17
N SER A 41 15.25 -1.72 -4.49
CA SER A 41 14.60 -0.41 -4.29
C SER A 41 13.80 -0.40 -2.99
N ASP A 42 13.83 0.73 -2.28
CA ASP A 42 13.03 0.90 -1.07
C ASP A 42 11.54 0.69 -1.37
N ALA A 43 10.85 0.11 -0.39
CA ALA A 43 9.45 -0.23 -0.51
C ALA A 43 8.65 0.29 0.67
N ILE A 44 7.34 0.21 0.53
CA ILE A 44 6.38 0.65 1.54
C ILE A 44 5.44 -0.49 1.84
N GLY A 45 5.43 -0.92 3.09
CA GLY A 45 4.45 -1.86 3.59
C GLY A 45 3.14 -1.14 3.87
N ILE A 46 2.05 -1.76 3.43
CA ILE A 46 0.68 -1.34 3.66
C ILE A 46 -0.02 -2.45 4.43
N SER A 47 -0.47 -2.17 5.63
CA SER A 47 -1.20 -3.12 6.47
C SER A 47 -2.61 -2.62 6.71
N VAL A 48 -3.57 -3.46 6.35
CA VAL A 48 -4.99 -3.25 6.63
C VAL A 48 -5.42 -4.25 7.72
N PRO A 49 -5.81 -3.79 8.92
CA PRO A 49 -6.33 -4.69 9.95
C PRO A 49 -7.67 -5.30 9.48
N LEU A 50 -7.76 -6.63 9.32
CA LEU A 50 -8.99 -7.29 8.85
C LEU A 50 -10.23 -6.98 9.72
N ARG A 51 -10.04 -6.77 11.03
CA ARG A 51 -11.12 -6.35 11.94
C ARG A 51 -11.73 -4.99 11.62
N ALA A 52 -11.07 -4.20 10.78
CA ALA A 52 -11.47 -2.88 10.33
C ALA A 52 -11.88 -2.88 8.85
N ALA A 53 -11.98 -4.04 8.18
CA ALA A 53 -12.35 -4.12 6.76
C ALA A 53 -13.76 -3.56 6.52
N SER A 54 -13.84 -2.26 6.25
CA SER A 54 -15.04 -1.48 5.98
C SER A 54 -14.87 -0.65 4.71
N GLU A 55 -15.98 -0.09 4.22
CA GLU A 55 -15.95 0.85 3.09
C GLU A 55 -15.09 2.09 3.38
N ASP A 56 -14.99 2.53 4.64
CA ASP A 56 -14.12 3.64 5.02
C ASP A 56 -12.63 3.29 4.83
N VAL A 57 -12.25 2.06 5.21
CA VAL A 57 -10.89 1.54 4.95
C VAL A 57 -10.64 1.39 3.46
N TRP A 58 -11.65 0.97 2.69
CA TRP A 58 -11.53 0.91 1.25
C TRP A 58 -11.24 2.29 0.64
N ALA A 59 -12.03 3.30 1.03
CA ALA A 59 -11.86 4.66 0.53
C ALA A 59 -10.47 5.20 0.86
N GLU A 60 -9.99 4.95 2.09
CA GLU A 60 -8.65 5.32 2.53
C GLU A 60 -7.56 4.62 1.70
N LEU A 61 -7.70 3.30 1.50
CA LEU A 61 -6.78 2.50 0.72
C LEU A 61 -6.71 2.97 -0.73
N VAL A 62 -7.85 3.30 -1.37
CA VAL A 62 -7.88 3.83 -2.74
C VAL A 62 -7.10 5.14 -2.86
N VAL A 63 -7.21 6.04 -1.87
CA VAL A 63 -6.45 7.30 -1.84
C VAL A 63 -4.95 7.02 -1.75
N ILE A 64 -4.55 6.14 -0.83
CA ILE A 64 -3.14 5.72 -0.64
C ILE A 64 -2.59 5.10 -1.92
N LEU A 65 -3.25 4.08 -2.46
CA LEU A 65 -2.80 3.37 -3.66
C LEU A 65 -2.73 4.31 -4.86
N GLY A 66 -3.70 5.21 -5.02
CA GLY A 66 -3.68 6.21 -6.07
C GLY A 66 -2.46 7.16 -5.98
N ALA A 67 -2.05 7.56 -4.77
CA ALA A 67 -0.84 8.37 -4.59
C ALA A 67 0.44 7.60 -4.94
N LEU A 68 0.53 6.33 -4.54
CA LEU A 68 1.67 5.46 -4.84
C LEU A 68 1.79 5.20 -6.36
N THR A 69 0.68 4.89 -7.04
CA THR A 69 0.66 4.69 -8.49
C THR A 69 1.03 5.95 -9.26
N ARG A 70 0.59 7.15 -8.83
CA ARG A 70 0.99 8.42 -9.45
C ARG A 70 2.49 8.68 -9.36
N ARG A 71 3.16 8.16 -8.33
CA ARG A 71 4.62 8.21 -8.16
C ARG A 71 5.35 7.08 -8.93
N GLY A 72 4.64 6.27 -9.69
CA GLY A 72 5.21 5.17 -10.49
C GLY A 72 5.58 3.94 -9.67
N MET A 73 5.07 3.81 -8.45
CA MET A 73 5.33 2.64 -7.62
C MET A 73 4.50 1.44 -8.09
N ARG A 74 5.11 0.26 -8.06
CA ARG A 74 4.43 -1.02 -8.34
C ARG A 74 3.91 -1.59 -7.04
N ILE A 75 2.64 -1.97 -7.02
CA ILE A 75 1.97 -2.45 -5.82
C ILE A 75 1.79 -3.96 -5.95
N TYR A 76 2.18 -4.71 -4.92
CA TYR A 76 2.06 -6.15 -4.85
C TYR A 76 1.18 -6.57 -3.69
N ASP A 77 0.33 -7.54 -3.94
CA ASP A 77 -0.44 -8.23 -2.93
C ASP A 77 0.36 -9.46 -2.47
N LEU A 78 0.83 -9.42 -1.21
CA LEU A 78 1.63 -10.50 -0.64
C LEU A 78 0.80 -11.76 -0.36
N GLN A 79 -0.50 -11.63 -0.17
CA GLN A 79 -1.38 -12.78 0.01
C GLN A 79 -1.61 -13.52 -1.31
N ALA A 80 -1.79 -12.78 -2.40
CA ALA A 80 -1.97 -13.36 -3.73
C ALA A 80 -0.64 -13.66 -4.46
N GLY A 81 0.49 -13.14 -3.95
CA GLY A 81 1.82 -13.31 -4.54
C GLY A 81 1.97 -12.67 -5.92
N ARG A 82 1.21 -11.60 -6.20
CA ARG A 82 1.16 -10.96 -7.53
C ARG A 82 1.00 -9.45 -7.46
N GLU A 83 1.36 -8.78 -8.54
CA GLU A 83 1.14 -7.34 -8.71
C GLU A 83 -0.36 -7.02 -8.78
N VAL A 84 -0.74 -5.91 -8.14
CA VAL A 84 -2.09 -5.36 -8.15
C VAL A 84 -2.25 -4.50 -9.40
N LEU A 85 -2.95 -5.03 -10.39
CA LEU A 85 -3.22 -4.34 -11.65
C LEU A 85 -4.54 -3.56 -11.61
N SER A 86 -5.45 -3.93 -10.70
CA SER A 86 -6.76 -3.30 -10.53
C SER A 86 -7.15 -3.23 -9.06
N PHE A 87 -7.64 -2.07 -8.63
CA PHE A 87 -8.19 -1.91 -7.28
C PHE A 87 -9.48 -2.71 -7.08
N GLU A 88 -10.27 -2.97 -8.12
CA GLU A 88 -11.45 -3.84 -7.99
C GLU A 88 -11.09 -5.29 -7.68
N GLU A 89 -9.98 -5.79 -8.22
CA GLU A 89 -9.49 -7.14 -7.92
C GLU A 89 -9.03 -7.24 -6.47
N LEU A 90 -8.34 -6.20 -5.99
CA LEU A 90 -7.92 -6.09 -4.60
C LEU A 90 -9.12 -6.06 -3.64
N ARG A 91 -10.15 -5.29 -3.99
CA ARG A 91 -11.40 -5.21 -3.22
C ARG A 91 -12.04 -6.58 -3.05
N ARG A 92 -12.12 -7.38 -4.12
CA ARG A 92 -12.68 -8.73 -4.06
C ARG A 92 -11.87 -9.65 -3.14
N GLY A 93 -10.55 -9.49 -3.07
CA GLY A 93 -9.69 -10.28 -2.16
C GLY A 93 -9.86 -9.93 -0.68
N LEU A 94 -10.23 -8.68 -0.37
CA LEU A 94 -10.45 -8.21 1.01
C LEU A 94 -11.80 -8.67 1.61
N TRP A 95 -12.83 -8.86 0.77
CA TRP A 95 -14.22 -9.16 1.19
C TRP A 95 -14.79 -10.47 0.61
N GLY A 96 -13.99 -11.24 -0.12
CA GLY A 96 -14.38 -12.53 -0.72
C GLY A 96 -14.31 -13.72 0.23
#